data_AF-A0A4U6JDF6-F1
#
_entry.id   AF-A0A4U6JDF6-F1
#
_cell.length_a   1.000
_cell.length_b   1.000
_cell.length_c   1.000
_cell.angle_alpha   90.00
_cell.angle_beta   90.00
_cell.angle_gamma   90.00
#
_symmetry.space_group_name_H-M   'P 1'
#
loop_
_entity.id
_entity.type
_entity.pdbx_description
1 polymer ?
#
loop_
_entity_poly.entity_id
_entity_poly.type
_entity_poly.pdbx_seq_one_letter_code
_entity_poly.pdbx_strand_id
1 'polypeptide(L)'
;VDRLLRANQKGTLERVLKQYANYDVLVIDEVGYLPFSRDGASLLFQLINMRYEKKSTLITTNIPLSQWSEFLQDKKLTNAL
;
A
#
# COMPACT_ATOMS: atom_id res chain seq x y z
N VAL A 1 -0.76 -3.25 7.62
CA VAL A 1 -1.19 -4.05 6.44
C VAL A 1 -2.14 -5.19 6.81
N ASP A 2 -1.98 -5.86 7.95
CA ASP A 2 -2.81 -7.00 8.39
C ASP A 2 -4.32 -6.77 8.41
N ARG A 3 -4.78 -5.54 8.68
CA ARG A 3 -6.20 -5.20 8.59
C ARG A 3 -6.73 -5.30 7.15
N LEU A 4 -5.93 -4.94 6.14
CA LEU A 4 -6.27 -5.12 4.73
C LEU A 4 -6.28 -6.60 4.35
N LEU A 5 -5.28 -7.37 4.79
CA LEU A 5 -5.23 -8.83 4.56
C LEU A 5 -6.45 -9.55 5.16
N ARG A 6 -6.80 -9.24 6.41
CA ARG A 6 -8.00 -9.79 7.06
C ARG A 6 -9.28 -9.33 6.38
N ALA A 7 -9.35 -8.09 5.91
CA ALA A 7 -10.51 -7.60 5.17
C ALA A 7 -10.66 -8.31 3.81
N ASN A 8 -9.54 -8.61 3.15
CA ASN A 8 -9.50 -9.41 1.92
C ASN A 8 -10.06 -10.83 2.15
N GLN A 9 -9.58 -11.51 3.19
CA GLN A 9 -10.08 -12.85 3.56
C GLN A 9 -11.57 -12.86 3.94
N LYS A 10 -12.08 -11.75 4.51
CA LYS A 10 -13.48 -11.62 4.94
C LYS A 10 -14.41 -11.02 3.86
N GLY A 11 -13.93 -10.76 2.65
CA GLY A 11 -14.71 -10.12 1.58
C GLY A 11 -15.16 -8.68 1.89
N THR A 12 -14.52 -8.01 2.85
CA THR A 12 -14.85 -6.64 3.28
C THR A 12 -13.79 -5.62 2.86
N LEU A 13 -12.86 -6.02 1.98
CA LEU A 13 -11.71 -5.24 1.55
C LEU A 13 -12.11 -3.88 0.98
N GLU A 14 -13.08 -3.85 0.06
CA GLU A 14 -13.48 -2.62 -0.62
C GLU A 14 -13.94 -1.54 0.37
N ARG A 15 -14.72 -1.93 1.38
CA ARG A 15 -15.17 -1.02 2.45
C ARG A 15 -14.00 -0.45 3.24
N VAL A 16 -13.02 -1.29 3.58
CA VAL A 16 -11.85 -0.87 4.36
C VAL A 16 -10.92 0.02 3.53
N LEU A 17 -10.73 -0.31 2.25
CA LEU A 17 -9.95 0.52 1.32
C LEU A 17 -10.60 1.90 1.14
N LYS A 18 -11.92 1.96 0.91
CA LYS A 18 -12.66 3.23 0.83
C LYS A 18 -12.54 4.04 2.12
N GLN A 19 -12.62 3.39 3.28
CA GLN A 19 -12.43 4.07 4.56
C GLN A 19 -11.05 4.74 4.64
N TYR A 20 -9.97 4.02 4.33
CA TYR A 20 -8.61 4.57 4.38
C TYR A 20 -8.32 5.57 3.26
N ALA A 21 -8.92 5.41 2.08
CA ALA A 21 -8.77 6.34 0.97
C ALA A 21 -9.43 7.69 1.26
N ASN A 22 -10.46 7.73 2.11
CA ASN A 22 -11.19 8.96 2.42
C ASN A 22 -10.55 9.83 3.51
N TYR A 23 -9.56 9.34 4.27
CA TYR A 23 -8.87 10.18 5.25
C TYR A 23 -8.17 11.37 4.58
N ASP A 24 -8.30 12.57 5.17
CA ASP A 24 -7.67 13.77 4.64
C ASP A 24 -6.14 13.66 4.64
N VAL A 25 -5.60 13.10 5.72
CA VAL A 25 -4.19 12.72 5.86
C VAL A 25 -4.12 11.28 6.34
N LEU A 26 -3.40 10.44 5.59
CA LEU A 26 -3.09 9.06 5.99
C LEU A 26 -1.58 8.98 6.25
N VAL A 27 -1.20 8.50 7.44
CA VAL A 27 0.19 8.21 7.78
C VAL A 27 0.42 6.71 7.71
N ILE A 28 1.44 6.29 6.97
CA ILE A 28 1.88 4.91 6.84
C ILE A 28 3.29 4.85 7.41
N ASP A 29 3.41 4.29 8.60
CA ASP A 29 4.65 4.28 9.37
C ASP A 29 5.46 2.99 9.11
N GLU A 30 6.79 3.10 9.17
CA GLU A 30 7.77 2.00 9.11
C GLU A 30 7.61 1.05 7.90
N VAL A 31 7.28 1.60 6.73
CA VAL A 31 7.19 0.81 5.51
C VAL A 31 8.55 0.22 5.20
N GLY A 32 8.62 -1.12 5.09
CA GLY A 32 9.82 -1.82 4.66
C GLY A 32 10.64 -2.50 5.77
N TYR A 33 10.24 -2.36 7.04
CA TYR A 33 10.94 -3.04 8.14
C TYR A 33 10.71 -4.56 8.17
N LEU A 34 9.51 -5.02 7.82
CA LEU A 34 9.18 -6.43 7.67
C LEU A 34 8.85 -6.75 6.20
N PRO A 35 9.28 -7.91 5.68
CA PRO A 35 8.88 -8.35 4.35
C PRO A 35 7.35 -8.51 4.34
N PHE A 36 6.67 -7.64 3.59
CA PHE A 36 5.24 -7.81 3.36
C PHE A 36 5.03 -9.11 2.58
N SER A 37 3.94 -9.83 2.91
CA SER A 37 3.45 -10.83 1.96
C SER A 37 3.14 -10.14 0.63
N ARG A 38 3.27 -10.86 -0.50
CA ARG A 38 2.96 -10.32 -1.84
C ARG A 38 1.58 -9.66 -1.87
N ASP A 39 0.60 -10.31 -1.24
CA ASP A 39 -0.76 -9.78 -1.10
C ASP A 39 -0.78 -8.48 -0.29
N GLY A 40 0.00 -8.40 0.79
CA GLY A 40 0.09 -7.21 1.63
C GLY A 40 0.65 -6.00 0.87
N ALA A 41 1.70 -6.20 0.08
CA ALA A 41 2.30 -5.17 -0.77
C ALA A 41 1.32 -4.70 -1.86
N SER A 42 0.64 -5.63 -2.52
CA SER A 42 -0.38 -5.33 -3.53
C SER A 42 -1.54 -4.49 -2.96
N LEU A 43 -2.05 -4.85 -1.78
CA LEU A 43 -3.12 -4.10 -1.11
C LEU A 43 -2.67 -2.70 -0.66
N LEU A 44 -1.41 -2.56 -0.23
CA LEU A 44 -0.83 -1.26 0.11
C LEU A 44 -0.72 -0.37 -1.14
N PHE A 45 -0.24 -0.93 -2.25
CA PHE A 45 -0.17 -0.23 -3.53
C PHE A 45 -1.56 0.21 -4.01
N GLN A 46 -2.56 -0.68 -3.92
CA GLN A 46 -3.94 -0.35 -4.25
C GLN A 46 -4.46 0.85 -3.43
N LEU A 47 -4.20 0.87 -2.12
CA LEU A 47 -4.59 1.99 -1.26
C LEU A 47 -3.88 3.30 -1.63
N ILE A 48 -2.56 3.25 -1.87
CA ILE A 48 -1.79 4.43 -2.29
C ILE A 48 -2.32 4.96 -3.61
N ASN A 49 -2.59 4.08 -4.59
CA ASN A 49 -3.08 4.45 -5.90
C ASN A 49 -4.49 5.06 -5.84
N MET A 50 -5.36 4.59 -4.93
CA MET A 50 -6.67 5.22 -4.66
C MET A 50 -6.55 6.64 -4.12
N ARG A 51 -5.45 6.98 -3.44
CA ARG A 51 -5.19 8.29 -2.81
C ARG A 51 -4.35 9.22 -3.69
N TYR A 52 -3.61 8.69 -4.65
CA TYR A 52 -2.77 9.44 -5.57
C TYR A 52 -3.56 10.59 -6.22
N GLU A 53 -3.00 11.80 -6.19
CA GLU A 53 -3.60 13.06 -6.66
C GLU A 53 -4.95 13.46 -6.02
N LYS A 54 -5.42 12.76 -4.99
CA LYS A 54 -6.72 13.02 -4.34
C LYS A 54 -6.61 13.42 -2.88
N LYS A 55 -5.74 12.75 -2.10
CA LYS A 55 -5.60 12.96 -0.65
C LYS A 55 -4.15 12.82 -0.21
N SER A 56 -3.76 13.55 0.84
CA SER A 56 -2.39 13.59 1.33
C SER A 56 -1.98 12.30 2.02
N THR A 57 -0.84 11.72 1.65
CA THR A 57 -0.33 10.48 2.27
C THR A 57 1.11 10.70 2.71
N LEU A 58 1.38 10.53 4.00
CA LEU A 58 2.72 10.55 4.57
C LEU A 58 3.20 9.12 4.74
N ILE A 59 4.41 8.82 4.26
CA ILE A 59 5.03 7.51 4.41
C ILE A 59 6.35 7.70 5.13
N THR A 60 6.59 6.95 6.20
CA THR A 60 7.91 6.81 6.82
C THR A 60 8.48 5.46 6.44
N THR A 61 9.78 5.41 6.21
CA THR A 61 10.49 4.21 5.81
C THR A 61 11.93 4.29 6.27
N ASN A 62 12.52 3.15 6.57
CA ASN A 62 13.97 2.99 6.71
C ASN A 62 14.63 2.54 5.39
N ILE A 63 13.86 2.35 4.32
CA ILE A 63 14.35 1.95 3.00
C ILE A 63 14.75 3.20 2.20
N PRO A 64 15.99 3.27 1.69
CA PRO A 64 16.41 4.34 0.78
C PRO A 64 15.54 4.38 -0.47
N LEU A 65 15.20 5.57 -0.97
CA LEU A 65 14.35 5.75 -2.15
C LEU A 65 14.82 4.94 -3.38
N SER A 66 16.13 4.74 -3.54
CA SER A 66 16.72 3.93 -4.62
C SER A 66 16.30 2.45 -4.60
N GLN A 67 15.91 1.92 -3.43
CA GLN A 67 15.49 0.53 -3.22
C GLN A 67 13.96 0.37 -3.21
N TRP A 68 13.22 1.47 -3.34
CA TRP A 68 11.76 1.40 -3.40
C TRP A 68 11.25 0.63 -4.60
N SER A 69 11.96 0.69 -5.72
CA SER A 69 11.62 -0.11 -6.90
C SER A 69 11.67 -1.60 -6.58
N GLU A 70 12.70 -2.09 -5.90
CA GLU A 70 12.82 -3.50 -5.52
C GLU A 70 11.78 -3.91 -4.46
N PHE A 71 11.49 -3.00 -3.53
CA PHE A 71 10.49 -3.21 -2.49
C PHE A 71 9.03 -3.19 -3.02
N LEU A 72 8.74 -2.33 -4.01
CA LEU A 72 7.41 -2.18 -4.61
C LEU A 72 7.19 -3.06 -5.87
N GLN A 73 8.26 -3.45 -6.57
CA GLN A 73 8.16 -4.31 -7.74
C GLN A 73 8.11 -5.78 -7.31
N ASP A 74 6.90 -6.33 -7.31
CA ASP A 74 6.74 -7.64 -7.93
C ASP A 74 7.01 -7.44 -9.44
N LYS A 75 7.90 -8.24 -10.02
CA LYS A 75 8.47 -8.16 -11.39
C LYS A 75 7.44 -8.23 -12.56
N LYS A 76 6.18 -7.87 -12.36
CA LYS A 76 5.08 -8.02 -13.33
C LYS A 76 4.18 -6.80 -13.54
N LEU A 77 4.30 -5.72 -12.75
CA LEU A 77 3.50 -4.50 -12.98
C LEU A 77 4.19 -3.46 -13.88
N THR A 78 5.45 -3.67 -14.28
CA THR A 78 6.22 -2.75 -15.14
C THR A 78 6.10 -3.02 -16.64
N ASN A 79 5.31 -4.01 -17.09
CA ASN A 79 5.10 -4.32 -18.51
C ASN A 79 3.71 -3.91 -19.06
N ALA A 80 3.03 -2.97 -18.40
CA ALA A 80 1.86 -2.33 -18.98
C ALA A 80 2.18 -0.87 -19.35
N LEU A 81 3.10 -0.70 -20.30
CA LEU A 81 3.24 0.47 -21.17
C LEU A 81 3.43 -0.03 -22.61
#